data_AF-A0A151ID81-F1
#
_entry.id   AF-A0A151ID81-F1
#
_cell.length_a   1.000
_cell.length_b   1.000
_cell.length_c   1.000
_cell.angle_alpha   90.00
_cell.angle_beta   90.00
_cell.angle_gamma   90.00
#
_symmetry.space_group_name_H-M   'P 1'
#
loop_
_entity.id
_entity.type
_entity.pdbx_description
1 polymer ?
#
loop_
_entity_poly.entity_id
_entity_poly.type
_entity_poly.pdbx_seq_one_letter_code
_entity_poly.pdbx_strand_id
1 'polypeptide(L)'
;MINTYGFKWLTLNLGLKRTFSWKFCIADVSNPILGADFLSHFGLLIDMKHKRLIDNVTGLTRFGRISAVNHFTICTTLSNSTYQKLLAEFPNLTRFTPISTVKNHGVEHHILTEGQPIKRRGSVATPSA
;
A
#
# COMPACT_ATOMS: atom_id res chain seq x y z
N MET A 1 -19.80 5.82 -0.26
CA MET A 1 -19.64 5.93 1.20
C MET A 1 -20.14 4.62 1.80
N ILE A 2 -19.47 4.06 2.81
CA ILE A 2 -19.94 2.83 3.50
C ILE A 2 -20.71 3.27 4.75
N ASN A 3 -21.96 2.83 4.89
CA ASN A 3 -22.76 3.16 6.07
C ASN A 3 -22.24 2.36 7.27
N THR A 4 -22.12 3.03 8.43
CA THR A 4 -21.66 2.40 9.68
C THR A 4 -22.68 2.64 10.79
N TYR A 5 -22.82 1.67 11.69
CA TYR A 5 -23.88 1.61 12.69
C TYR A 5 -23.35 1.48 14.12
N GLY A 6 -22.08 1.84 14.34
CA GLY A 6 -21.41 1.75 15.64
C GLY A 6 -20.42 0.59 15.72
N PHE A 7 -20.19 0.09 16.94
CA PHE A 7 -19.11 -0.87 17.21
C PHE A 7 -19.58 -2.04 18.08
N LYS A 8 -19.00 -3.21 17.85
CA LYS A 8 -19.27 -4.43 18.62
C LYS A 8 -17.98 -5.18 18.95
N TRP A 9 -17.85 -5.63 20.19
CA TRP A 9 -16.79 -6.56 20.59
C TRP A 9 -17.11 -7.96 20.05
N LEU A 10 -16.16 -8.53 19.32
CA LEU A 10 -16.23 -9.90 18.83
C LEU A 10 -14.90 -10.61 19.07
N THR A 11 -14.99 -11.90 19.35
CA THR A 11 -13.83 -12.80 19.45
C THR A 11 -13.78 -13.68 18.22
N LEU A 12 -12.72 -13.54 17.44
CA LEU A 12 -12.51 -14.28 16.19
C LEU A 12 -11.55 -15.44 16.42
N ASN A 13 -11.83 -16.58 15.80
CA ASN A 13 -10.89 -17.69 15.70
C ASN A 13 -10.50 -17.89 14.23
N LEU A 14 -9.24 -17.61 13.90
CA LEU A 14 -8.69 -17.74 12.55
C LEU A 14 -8.01 -19.11 12.31
N GLY A 15 -8.11 -20.04 13.26
CA GLY A 15 -7.43 -21.33 13.20
C GLY A 15 -5.92 -21.24 13.44
N LEU A 16 -5.46 -20.18 14.12
CA LEU A 16 -4.05 -19.90 14.45
C LEU A 16 -3.73 -20.25 15.91
N LYS A 17 -4.48 -21.19 16.50
CA LYS A 17 -4.38 -21.64 17.91
C LYS A 17 -4.46 -20.53 18.97
N ARG A 18 -5.01 -19.37 18.62
CA ARG A 18 -5.41 -18.32 19.55
C ARG A 18 -6.64 -17.59 19.04
N THR A 19 -7.31 -16.91 19.97
CA THR A 19 -8.47 -16.07 19.70
C THR A 19 -8.07 -14.60 19.61
N PHE A 20 -8.83 -13.84 18.82
CA PHE A 20 -8.58 -12.43 18.56
C PHE A 20 -9.80 -11.62 18.99
N SER A 21 -9.74 -10.99 20.16
CA SER A 21 -10.84 -10.16 20.68
C SER A 21 -10.65 -8.71 20.25
N TRP A 22 -11.60 -8.18 19.47
CA TRP A 22 -11.47 -6.85 18.88
C TRP A 22 -12.81 -6.13 18.82
N LYS A 23 -12.75 -4.79 18.89
CA LYS A 23 -13.92 -3.92 18.74
C LYS A 23 -14.10 -3.58 17.26
N PHE A 24 -14.97 -4.32 16.59
CA PHE A 24 -15.24 -4.15 15.16
C PHE A 24 -16.27 -3.06 14.91
N CYS A 25 -16.12 -2.33 13.81
CA CYS A 25 -17.16 -1.44 13.28
C CYS A 25 -18.25 -2.27 12.61
N ILE A 26 -19.51 -2.00 12.94
CA ILE A 26 -20.66 -2.54 12.20
C ILE A 26 -20.83 -1.68 10.96
N ALA A 27 -20.71 -2.29 9.78
CA ALA A 27 -20.77 -1.60 8.51
C ALA A 27 -21.68 -2.35 7.53
N ASP A 28 -22.33 -1.59 6.64
CA ASP A 28 -23.08 -2.13 5.52
C ASP A 28 -22.12 -2.57 4.41
N VAL A 29 -21.57 -3.78 4.54
CA VAL A 29 -20.63 -4.38 3.59
C VAL A 29 -21.05 -5.82 3.27
N SER A 30 -20.96 -6.20 2.00
CA SER A 30 -21.31 -7.56 1.57
C SER A 30 -20.30 -8.61 2.04
N ASN A 31 -19.04 -8.21 2.23
CA ASN A 31 -17.96 -9.09 2.67
C ASN A 31 -17.29 -8.49 3.91
N PRO A 32 -17.11 -9.25 5.00
CA PRO A 32 -16.38 -8.78 6.18
C PRO A 32 -14.93 -8.43 5.84
N ILE A 33 -14.41 -7.36 6.45
CA ILE A 33 -13.07 -6.83 6.19
C ILE A 33 -12.27 -6.84 7.49
N LEU A 34 -11.06 -7.41 7.46
CA LEU A 34 -10.05 -7.23 8.50
C LEU A 34 -9.12 -6.09 8.08
N GLY A 35 -9.10 -5.02 8.87
CA GLY A 35 -8.26 -3.86 8.60
C GLY A 35 -6.79 -4.09 8.96
N ALA A 36 -5.93 -3.20 8.45
CA ALA A 36 -4.50 -3.20 8.77
C ALA A 36 -4.22 -2.93 10.26
N ASP A 37 -5.11 -2.19 10.92
CA ASP A 37 -5.11 -1.95 12.36
C ASP A 37 -5.22 -3.26 13.16
N PHE A 38 -6.19 -4.11 12.81
CA PHE A 38 -6.36 -5.44 13.41
C PHE A 38 -5.12 -6.31 13.16
N LEU A 39 -4.64 -6.36 11.91
CA LEU A 39 -3.49 -7.18 11.53
C LEU A 39 -2.22 -6.76 12.28
N SER A 40 -1.96 -5.45 12.35
CA SER A 40 -0.82 -4.90 13.07
C SER A 40 -0.91 -5.15 14.57
N HIS A 41 -2.09 -4.98 15.17
CA HIS A 41 -2.27 -5.17 16.61
C HIS A 41 -1.95 -6.60 17.05
N PHE A 42 -2.36 -7.58 16.26
CA PHE A 42 -2.14 -8.99 16.57
C PHE A 42 -0.84 -9.57 15.97
N GLY A 43 -0.08 -8.80 15.18
CA GLY A 43 1.14 -9.30 14.54
C GLY A 43 0.86 -10.35 13.46
N LEU A 44 -0.20 -10.13 12.67
CA LEU A 44 -0.57 -10.98 11.54
C LEU A 44 0.03 -10.44 10.25
N LEU A 45 0.74 -11.28 9.51
CA LEU A 45 1.38 -10.95 8.24
C LEU A 45 0.62 -11.60 7.08
N ILE A 46 0.39 -10.84 6.02
CA ILE A 46 -0.24 -11.36 4.80
C ILE A 46 0.85 -11.70 3.78
N ASP A 47 0.92 -12.96 3.38
CA ASP A 47 1.76 -13.43 2.29
C ASP A 47 0.88 -13.71 1.06
N MET A 48 0.80 -12.71 0.19
CA MET A 48 -0.02 -12.75 -1.02
C MET A 48 0.49 -13.77 -2.03
N LYS A 49 1.82 -13.96 -2.11
CA LYS A 49 2.45 -14.88 -3.06
C LYS A 49 2.04 -16.32 -2.77
N HIS A 50 2.08 -16.70 -1.51
CA HIS A 50 1.70 -18.06 -1.08
C HIS A 50 0.25 -18.16 -0.58
N LYS A 51 -0.53 -17.09 -0.73
CA LYS A 51 -1.95 -17.01 -0.35
C LYS A 51 -2.19 -17.47 1.09
N ARG A 52 -1.41 -16.95 2.03
CA ARG A 52 -1.48 -17.36 3.44
C ARG A 52 -1.43 -16.18 4.40
N LEU A 53 -2.10 -16.34 5.52
CA LEU A 53 -2.00 -15.48 6.70
C LEU A 53 -1.01 -16.14 7.66
N ILE A 54 -0.02 -15.39 8.11
CA ILE A 54 1.04 -15.84 9.00
C ILE A 54 0.85 -15.15 10.33
N ASP A 55 0.89 -15.92 11.41
CA ASP A 55 0.92 -15.40 12.76
C ASP A 55 2.36 -15.26 13.22
N ASN A 56 2.85 -14.03 13.38
CA ASN A 56 4.23 -13.78 13.81
C ASN A 56 4.48 -14.15 15.28
N VAL A 57 3.43 -14.34 16.08
CA VAL A 57 3.53 -14.70 17.50
C VAL A 57 3.61 -16.21 17.68
N THR A 58 2.76 -16.96 16.97
CA THR A 58 2.69 -18.43 17.10
C THR A 58 3.52 -19.16 16.05
N GLY A 59 3.97 -18.47 15.00
CA GLY A 59 4.63 -19.06 13.83
C GLY A 59 3.68 -19.89 12.94
N LEU A 60 2.39 -19.96 13.28
CA LEU A 60 1.42 -20.74 12.52
C LEU A 60 0.95 -19.98 11.30
N THR A 61 0.57 -20.73 10.28
CA THR A 61 0.04 -20.16 9.03
C THR A 61 -1.30 -20.76 8.68
N ARG A 62 -2.18 -19.94 8.11
CA ARG A 62 -3.46 -20.37 7.56
C ARG A 62 -3.54 -20.02 6.09
N PHE A 63 -3.82 -21.01 5.25
CA PHE A 63 -4.06 -20.77 3.82
C PHE A 63 -5.37 -20.02 3.62
N GLY A 64 -5.30 -18.98 2.79
CA GLY A 64 -6.43 -18.21 2.30
C GLY A 64 -6.70 -18.49 0.82
N ARG A 65 -7.76 -17.89 0.31
CA ARG A 65 -8.11 -17.93 -1.11
C ARG A 65 -8.20 -16.50 -1.61
N ILE A 66 -7.60 -16.25 -2.78
CA ILE A 66 -7.83 -15.00 -3.49
C ILE A 66 -9.20 -15.14 -4.16
N SER A 67 -10.13 -14.26 -3.79
CA SER A 67 -11.44 -14.16 -4.42
C SER A 67 -11.52 -12.81 -5.13
N ALA A 68 -11.98 -12.81 -6.37
CA ALA A 68 -12.36 -11.57 -7.04
C ALA A 68 -13.65 -11.06 -6.38
N VAL A 69 -13.59 -9.85 -5.85
CA VAL A 69 -14.76 -9.18 -5.28
C VAL A 69 -15.10 -7.99 -6.18
N ASN A 70 -16.36 -7.87 -6.59
CA ASN A 70 -16.89 -6.65 -7.23
C ASN A 70 -17.01 -5.55 -6.17
N HIS A 71 -15.88 -5.07 -5.66
CA HIS A 71 -15.85 -3.95 -4.73
C HIS A 71 -15.49 -2.67 -5.47
N PHE A 72 -15.98 -1.53 -4.98
CA PHE A 72 -15.53 -0.22 -5.44
C PHE A 72 -14.02 -0.16 -5.22
N THR A 73 -13.27 -0.05 -6.32
CA THR A 73 -11.84 0.22 -6.33
C THR A 73 -11.53 1.41 -5.43
N ILE A 74 -10.31 1.50 -4.89
CA ILE A 74 -9.77 2.76 -4.38
C ILE A 74 -9.79 3.74 -5.55
N CYS A 75 -10.89 4.46 -5.69
CA CYS A 75 -11.05 5.45 -6.74
C CYS A 75 -10.48 6.73 -6.15
N THR A 76 -9.38 7.20 -6.71
CA THR A 76 -8.76 8.49 -6.33
C THR A 76 -9.73 9.65 -6.49
N THR A 77 -10.83 9.45 -7.23
CA THR A 77 -11.90 10.41 -7.46
C THR A 77 -13.27 9.78 -7.25
N LEU A 78 -14.23 10.57 -6.76
CA LEU A 78 -15.64 10.19 -6.78
C LEU A 78 -16.12 10.14 -8.23
N SER A 79 -16.84 9.08 -8.60
CA SER A 79 -17.50 8.96 -9.90
C SER A 79 -18.40 10.19 -10.14
N ASN A 80 -18.21 10.87 -11.27
CA ASN A 80 -18.92 12.10 -11.68
C ASN A 80 -18.56 13.39 -10.92
N SER A 81 -17.44 13.44 -10.20
CA SER A 81 -16.94 14.69 -9.64
C SER A 81 -16.28 15.60 -10.70
N THR A 82 -16.27 16.91 -10.46
CA THR A 82 -15.49 17.89 -11.27
C THR A 82 -14.02 17.48 -11.37
N TYR A 83 -13.47 16.90 -10.29
CA TYR A 83 -12.10 16.40 -10.25
C TYR A 83 -11.85 15.25 -11.23
N GLN A 84 -12.84 14.39 -11.49
CA GLN A 84 -12.69 13.34 -12.48
C GLN A 84 -12.61 13.90 -13.90
N LYS A 85 -13.36 14.96 -14.22
CA LYS A 85 -13.24 15.67 -15.50
C LYS A 85 -11.86 16.30 -15.64
N LEU A 86 -11.36 16.93 -14.59
CA LEU A 86 -10.03 17.55 -14.57
C LEU A 86 -8.90 16.51 -14.74
N LEU A 87 -8.97 15.37 -14.03
CA LEU A 87 -7.97 14.31 -14.19
C LEU A 87 -8.06 13.63 -15.57
N ALA A 88 -9.23 13.59 -16.19
CA ALA A 88 -9.40 13.10 -17.56
C ALA A 88 -8.81 14.07 -18.60
N GLU A 89 -8.83 15.38 -18.33
CA GLU A 89 -8.19 16.42 -19.14
C GLU A 89 -6.66 16.37 -19.03
N PHE A 90 -6.14 15.99 -17.85
CA PHE A 90 -4.70 15.89 -17.57
C PHE A 90 -4.27 14.47 -17.17
N PRO A 91 -4.40 13.48 -18.07
CA PRO A 91 -4.10 12.07 -17.77
C PRO A 91 -2.63 11.84 -17.39
N ASN A 92 -1.74 12.76 -17.78
CA ASN A 92 -0.31 12.74 -17.49
C ASN A 92 0.02 12.93 -16.01
N LEU A 93 -0.89 13.55 -15.23
CA LEU A 93 -0.69 13.79 -13.79
C LEU A 93 -0.84 12.51 -12.96
N THR A 94 -1.69 11.59 -13.40
CA THR A 94 -2.00 10.34 -12.68
C THR A 94 -1.33 9.12 -13.28
N ARG A 95 -0.87 9.22 -14.53
CA ARG A 95 -0.17 8.13 -15.20
C ARG A 95 1.27 8.10 -14.70
N PHE A 96 1.65 7.01 -14.04
CA PHE A 96 3.05 6.70 -13.79
C PHE A 96 3.77 6.57 -15.14
N THR A 97 4.29 7.67 -15.64
CA THR A 97 5.23 7.64 -16.75
C THR A 97 6.51 7.04 -16.17
N PRO A 98 7.08 5.96 -16.74
CA PRO A 98 8.47 5.63 -16.46
C PRO A 98 9.26 6.92 -16.66
N ILE A 99 10.26 7.19 -15.81
CA ILE A 99 11.20 8.28 -16.05
C ILE A 99 11.89 7.93 -17.38
N SER A 100 11.30 8.38 -18.49
CA SER A 100 11.85 8.21 -19.81
C SER A 100 13.11 9.05 -19.79
N THR A 101 14.24 8.36 -19.95
CA THR A 101 15.57 8.93 -20.16
C THR A 101 15.47 10.26 -20.88
N VAL A 102 15.92 11.32 -20.19
CA VAL A 102 16.33 12.63 -20.72
C VAL A 102 15.54 13.06 -21.96
N LYS A 103 14.52 13.90 -21.77
CA LYS A 103 14.02 14.68 -22.89
C LYS A 103 15.19 15.53 -23.40
N ASN A 104 15.62 15.31 -24.63
CA ASN A 104 16.58 16.16 -25.34
C ASN A 104 15.93 17.53 -25.57
N HIS A 105 15.88 18.34 -24.54
CA HIS A 105 15.86 19.79 -24.70
C HIS A 105 17.30 20.11 -25.09
N GLY A 106 17.53 20.81 -26.21
CA GLY A 106 18.87 21.12 -26.74
C GLY A 106 19.72 22.04 -25.85
N VAL A 107 19.57 21.91 -24.53
CA VAL A 107 20.33 22.53 -23.48
C VAL A 107 21.39 21.53 -23.05
N GLU A 108 22.60 21.75 -23.52
CA GLU A 108 23.78 21.02 -23.06
C GLU A 108 24.36 21.76 -21.86
N HIS A 109 24.44 21.11 -20.71
CA HIS A 109 25.08 21.68 -19.53
C HIS A 109 26.58 21.36 -19.58
N HIS A 110 27.39 22.34 -19.99
CA HIS A 110 28.86 22.22 -19.94
C HIS A 110 29.36 22.58 -18.54
N ILE A 111 30.02 21.65 -17.85
CA ILE A 111 30.75 21.93 -16.62
C ILE A 111 32.21 22.14 -17.00
N LEU A 112 32.66 23.40 -17.01
CA LEU A 112 34.07 23.73 -17.21
C LEU A 112 34.84 23.27 -15.96
N THR A 113 35.64 22.21 -16.09
CA THR A 113 36.56 21.78 -15.03
C THR A 113 37.98 22.14 -15.41
N GLU A 114 38.58 23.10 -14.72
CA GLU A 114 40.01 23.37 -14.82
C GLU A 114 40.76 22.39 -13.90
N GLY A 115 41.08 21.20 -14.42
CA GLY A 115 41.89 20.22 -13.71
C GLY A 115 41.62 18.77 -14.08
N GLN A 116 42.55 17.87 -13.73
CA GLN A 116 42.41 16.43 -13.99
C GLN A 116 41.27 15.82 -13.16
N PRO A 117 40.45 14.91 -13.72
CA PRO A 117 39.33 14.30 -13.00
C PRO A 117 39.82 13.48 -11.80
N ILE A 118 39.44 13.87 -10.60
CA ILE A 118 39.77 13.15 -9.36
C ILE A 118 38.62 12.19 -9.04
N LYS A 119 38.89 10.88 -9.02
CA LYS A 119 37.93 9.87 -8.55
C LYS A 119 37.67 10.09 -7.05
N ARG A 120 36.48 10.56 -6.68
CA ARG A 120 36.00 10.50 -5.29
C ARG A 120 35.04 9.32 -5.15
N ARG A 121 35.49 8.25 -4.48
CA ARG A 121 34.65 7.13 -4.06
C ARG A 121 33.72 7.63 -2.95
N GLY A 122 32.41 7.60 -3.19
CA GLY A 122 31.41 7.92 -2.15
C GLY A 122 31.46 6.88 -1.04
N SER A 123 31.72 7.31 0.18
CA SER A 123 31.64 6.48 1.37
C SER A 123 30.18 6.22 1.74
N VAL A 124 29.84 4.96 2.00
CA VAL A 124 28.55 4.55 2.58
C VAL A 124 28.40 5.20 3.95
N ALA A 125 27.28 5.88 4.19
CA ALA A 125 26.94 6.39 5.51
C ALA A 125 26.57 5.23 6.44
N THR A 126 27.39 4.98 7.45
CA THR A 126 27.02 4.20 8.65
C THR A 126 26.30 5.12 9.65
N PRO A 127 25.35 4.60 10.46
CA PRO A 127 24.52 5.43 11.33
C PRO A 127 25.26 5.89 12.59
N SER A 128 24.67 6.94 13.18
CA SER A 128 25.06 7.76 14.34
C SER A 128 25.69 7.05 15.54
N ALA A 129 26.52 7.82 16.25
CA ALA A 129 26.30 8.08 17.68
C ALA A 129 26.37 9.59 17.88
#